data_AF-A0A4P6XH74-F1
#
_entry.id   AF-A0A4P6XH74-F1
#
_cell.length_a   1.000
_cell.length_b   1.000
_cell.length_c   1.000
_cell.angle_alpha   90.00
_cell.angle_beta   90.00
_cell.angle_gamma   90.00
#
_symmetry.space_group_name_H-M   'P 1'
#
loop_
_entity.id
_entity.type
_entity.pdbx_description
1 polymer ?
#
loop_
_entity_poly.entity_id
_entity_poly.type
_entity_poly.pdbx_seq_one_letter_code
_entity_poly.pdbx_strand_id
1 'polypeptide(L)'
;MVGLALIALAIGAPVTAAHADALQTRIVATARATPTTRHAFRRTLAFERTGAPRKTYVEQFDPSRAPAERWSLISIDGRAPTPKEIAKSRKANHGPIPSYAELAAWFGSPATRSEVGGGVLYRFARLPAGTFKIGSHDASADTQVEALVNTGGAVPFVERVRMTSNKSFSVMLVASLRSITVDQRYRLLGDGIVVPSDATSALTGAMMGKAGTMQTSTSYSEYRAIR
;
A
#
# COMPACT_ATOMS: atom_id res chain seq x y z
N MET A 1 1.17 -26.29 61.67
CA MET A 1 0.17 -25.44 61.01
C MET A 1 0.67 -25.13 59.60
N VAL A 2 0.04 -25.71 58.59
CA VAL A 2 0.44 -25.60 57.17
C VAL A 2 -0.23 -24.36 56.57
N GLY A 3 0.57 -23.40 56.10
CA GLY A 3 0.09 -22.16 55.48
C GLY A 3 -0.24 -22.36 54.00
N LEU A 4 -1.46 -21.99 53.64
CA LEU A 4 -2.05 -22.10 52.30
C LEU A 4 -1.41 -21.09 51.33
N ALA A 5 -0.81 -21.56 50.24
CA ALA A 5 -0.34 -20.71 49.15
C ALA A 5 -1.50 -20.39 48.19
N LEU A 6 -1.81 -19.10 48.01
CA LEU A 6 -2.73 -18.62 46.97
C LEU A 6 -2.06 -18.76 45.60
N ILE A 7 -2.63 -19.61 44.74
CA ILE A 7 -2.30 -19.66 43.31
C ILE A 7 -3.12 -18.57 42.62
N ALA A 8 -2.45 -17.51 42.16
CA ALA A 8 -3.05 -16.51 41.29
C ALA A 8 -3.25 -17.12 39.89
N LEU A 9 -4.50 -17.43 39.53
CA LEU A 9 -4.85 -17.73 38.14
C LEU A 9 -4.76 -16.45 37.31
N ALA A 10 -3.73 -16.35 36.48
CA ALA A 10 -3.69 -15.38 35.39
C ALA A 10 -4.78 -15.77 34.37
N ILE A 11 -5.86 -14.98 34.33
CA ILE A 11 -6.90 -15.10 33.32
C ILE A 11 -6.30 -14.60 32.00
N GLY A 12 -5.75 -15.52 31.21
CA GLY A 12 -5.37 -15.24 29.83
C GLY A 12 -6.63 -14.88 29.03
N ALA A 13 -6.72 -13.64 28.56
CA ALA A 13 -7.79 -13.24 27.66
C ALA A 13 -7.79 -14.18 26.44
N PRO A 14 -8.93 -14.75 26.03
CA PRO A 14 -8.98 -15.61 24.86
C PRO A 14 -8.59 -14.80 23.64
N VAL A 15 -7.46 -15.14 23.01
CA VAL A 15 -7.13 -14.69 21.66
C VAL A 15 -8.05 -15.46 20.72
N THR A 16 -9.28 -14.98 20.56
CA THR A 16 -10.19 -15.52 19.55
C THR A 16 -9.58 -15.26 18.18
N ALA A 17 -9.28 -16.32 17.43
CA ALA A 17 -9.00 -16.20 16.01
C ALA A 17 -10.21 -15.51 15.36
N ALA A 18 -10.02 -14.26 14.93
CA ALA A 18 -11.12 -13.45 14.43
C ALA A 18 -11.51 -13.94 13.02
N HIS A 19 -12.60 -14.71 12.95
CA HIS A 19 -13.35 -14.91 11.72
C HIS A 19 -14.26 -13.69 11.48
N ALA A 20 -14.29 -13.20 10.23
CA ALA A 20 -15.27 -12.28 9.64
C ALA A 20 -15.94 -11.27 10.61
N ASP A 21 -15.19 -10.27 11.05
CA ASP A 21 -15.73 -9.11 11.77
C ASP A 21 -16.68 -8.30 10.85
N ALA A 22 -17.80 -7.81 11.38
CA ALA A 22 -18.78 -7.04 10.61
C ALA A 22 -18.15 -5.77 10.00
N LEU A 23 -17.24 -5.12 10.73
CA LEU A 23 -16.47 -4.00 10.21
C LEU A 23 -15.57 -4.43 9.06
N GLN A 24 -14.86 -5.56 9.21
CA GLN A 24 -13.98 -6.10 8.17
C GLN A 24 -14.76 -6.41 6.88
N THR A 25 -15.92 -7.04 7.00
CA THR A 25 -16.84 -7.32 5.87
C THR A 25 -17.30 -6.03 5.21
N ARG A 26 -17.67 -5.00 5.98
CA ARG A 26 -18.08 -3.69 5.45
C ARG A 26 -16.95 -3.00 4.70
N ILE A 27 -15.71 -3.06 5.22
CA ILE A 27 -14.53 -2.52 4.54
C ILE A 27 -14.28 -3.23 3.21
N VAL A 28 -14.32 -4.57 3.19
CA VAL A 28 -14.16 -5.35 1.95
C VAL A 28 -15.23 -4.99 0.94
N ALA A 29 -16.49 -4.91 1.36
CA ALA A 29 -17.61 -4.51 0.48
C ALA A 29 -17.39 -3.11 -0.09
N THR A 30 -16.99 -2.14 0.75
CA THR A 30 -16.70 -0.76 0.33
C THR A 30 -15.52 -0.71 -0.67
N ALA A 31 -14.45 -1.46 -0.40
CA ALA A 31 -13.31 -1.57 -1.29
C ALA A 31 -13.74 -2.12 -2.67
N ARG A 32 -14.52 -3.21 -2.72
CA ARG A 32 -15.05 -3.78 -3.97
C ARG A 32 -15.94 -2.81 -4.74
N ALA A 33 -16.74 -2.02 -4.03
CA ALA A 33 -17.63 -1.04 -4.64
C ALA A 33 -16.90 0.22 -5.14
N THR A 34 -15.64 0.43 -4.76
CA THR A 34 -14.86 1.62 -5.12
C THR A 34 -14.30 1.49 -6.55
N PRO A 35 -14.71 2.35 -7.50
CA PRO A 35 -14.26 2.23 -8.89
C PRO A 35 -12.82 2.72 -9.04
N THR A 36 -11.98 1.96 -9.75
CA THR A 36 -10.56 2.30 -10.01
C THR A 36 -10.38 3.44 -11.02
N THR A 37 -11.42 3.77 -11.79
CA THR A 37 -11.35 4.69 -12.94
C THR A 37 -12.34 5.86 -12.88
N ARG A 38 -12.95 6.13 -11.72
CA ARG A 38 -13.91 7.26 -11.59
C ARG A 38 -13.25 8.62 -11.50
N HIS A 39 -11.95 8.69 -11.21
CA HIS A 39 -11.26 9.95 -10.99
C HIS A 39 -10.02 10.07 -11.85
N ALA A 40 -9.83 11.25 -12.42
CA ALA A 40 -8.50 11.71 -12.81
C ALA A 40 -7.79 12.25 -11.58
N PHE A 41 -6.47 12.11 -11.56
CA PHE A 41 -5.63 12.59 -10.45
C PHE A 41 -4.22 12.91 -10.94
N ARG A 42 -3.51 13.69 -10.14
CA ARG A 42 -2.07 13.92 -10.30
C ARG A 42 -1.31 13.01 -9.36
N ARG A 43 -0.25 12.39 -9.88
CA ARG A 43 0.69 11.55 -9.15
C ARG A 43 2.05 12.22 -9.15
N THR A 44 2.62 12.42 -7.96
CA THR A 44 4.01 12.84 -7.81
C THR A 44 4.81 11.66 -7.29
N LEU A 45 5.82 11.22 -8.04
CA LEU A 45 6.74 10.15 -7.68
C LEU A 45 8.10 10.76 -7.38
N ALA A 46 8.73 10.38 -6.27
CA ALA A 46 10.13 10.68 -6.03
C ALA A 46 10.91 9.41 -5.68
N PHE A 47 11.98 9.19 -6.43
CA PHE A 47 12.87 8.05 -6.33
C PHE A 47 14.20 8.49 -5.74
N GLU A 48 14.60 7.80 -4.68
CA GLU A 48 15.91 7.95 -4.04
C GLU A 48 16.58 6.60 -4.01
N ARG A 49 17.85 6.54 -4.42
CA ARG A 49 18.64 5.31 -4.36
C ARG A 49 20.07 5.64 -3.99
N THR A 50 20.72 4.73 -3.28
CA THR A 50 22.13 4.89 -2.91
C THR A 50 22.99 5.17 -4.14
N GLY A 51 23.79 6.24 -4.07
CA GLY A 51 24.74 6.61 -5.14
C GLY A 51 24.11 7.28 -6.37
N ALA A 52 22.85 7.73 -6.31
CA ALA A 52 22.26 8.54 -7.38
C ALA A 52 21.45 9.72 -6.81
N PRO A 53 21.36 10.84 -7.55
CA PRO A 53 20.51 11.95 -7.14
C PRO A 53 19.04 11.53 -7.10
N ARG A 54 18.29 12.13 -6.16
CA ARG A 54 16.83 12.03 -6.10
C ARG A 54 16.25 12.47 -7.44
N LYS A 55 15.26 11.74 -7.93
CA LYS A 55 14.53 12.09 -9.15
C LYS A 55 13.04 12.15 -8.90
N THR A 56 12.41 13.24 -9.31
CA THR A 56 10.99 13.50 -9.12
C THR A 56 10.27 13.55 -10.46
N TYR A 57 9.14 12.87 -10.55
CA TYR A 57 8.24 12.89 -11.70
C TYR A 57 6.86 13.35 -11.23
N VAL A 58 6.21 14.18 -12.05
CA VAL A 58 4.81 14.53 -11.86
C VAL A 58 4.07 14.06 -13.10
N GLU A 59 3.02 13.28 -12.90
CA GLU A 59 2.24 12.65 -13.94
C GLU A 59 0.75 12.89 -13.71
N GLN A 60 0.00 12.98 -14.80
CA GLN A 60 -1.45 13.06 -14.78
C GLN A 60 -2.02 11.72 -15.23
N PHE A 61 -2.91 11.16 -14.43
CA PHE A 61 -3.79 10.10 -14.85
C PHE A 61 -5.14 10.69 -15.25
N ASP A 62 -5.65 10.28 -16.42
CA ASP A 62 -6.98 10.62 -16.91
C ASP A 62 -7.66 9.39 -17.54
N PRO A 63 -8.61 8.75 -16.82
CA PRO A 63 -9.27 7.54 -17.31
C PRO A 63 -10.21 7.78 -18.49
N SER A 64 -10.60 9.03 -18.78
CA SER A 64 -11.43 9.36 -19.95
C SER A 64 -10.69 9.22 -21.29
N ARG A 65 -9.35 9.16 -21.24
CA ARG A 65 -8.50 8.99 -22.42
C ARG A 65 -8.36 7.53 -22.83
N ALA A 66 -7.96 7.31 -24.08
CA ALA A 66 -7.60 5.99 -24.59
C ALA A 66 -6.53 5.34 -23.70
N PRO A 67 -6.54 4.01 -23.49
CA PRO A 67 -5.65 3.33 -22.53
C PRO A 67 -4.17 3.72 -22.62
N ALA A 68 -3.63 3.89 -23.83
CA ALA A 68 -2.23 4.28 -24.07
C ALA A 68 -1.92 5.75 -23.73
N GLU A 69 -2.94 6.59 -23.52
CA GLU A 69 -2.84 8.03 -23.31
C GLU A 69 -3.36 8.47 -21.94
N ARG A 70 -3.79 7.52 -21.10
CA ARG A 70 -4.29 7.80 -19.74
C ARG A 70 -3.22 8.44 -18.86
N TRP A 71 -1.96 8.13 -19.10
CA TRP A 71 -0.83 8.72 -18.38
C TRP A 71 -0.17 9.80 -19.23
N SER A 72 0.05 10.97 -18.62
CA SER A 72 0.77 12.08 -19.23
C SER A 72 1.85 12.58 -18.27
N LEU A 73 3.08 12.68 -18.76
CA LEU A 73 4.18 13.28 -18.01
C LEU A 73 4.04 14.80 -17.98
N ILE A 74 3.98 15.38 -16.78
CA ILE A 74 3.78 16.81 -16.53
C ILE A 74 5.10 17.51 -16.22
N SER A 75 5.94 16.93 -15.36
CA SER A 75 7.26 17.48 -15.05
C SER A 75 8.27 16.43 -14.63
N ILE A 76 9.54 16.74 -14.82
CA ILE A 76 10.68 16.01 -14.24
C ILE A 76 11.50 17.01 -13.45
N ASP A 77 11.75 16.74 -12.17
CA ASP A 77 12.57 17.59 -11.29
C ASP A 77 12.17 19.07 -11.33
N GLY A 78 10.86 19.34 -11.39
CA GLY A 78 10.28 20.69 -11.40
C GLY A 78 10.32 21.41 -12.76
N ARG A 79 10.95 20.86 -13.80
CA ARG A 79 10.96 21.43 -15.15
C ARG A 79 9.98 20.73 -16.10
N ALA A 80 9.61 21.43 -17.16
CA ALA A 80 8.86 20.86 -18.26
C ALA A 80 9.65 19.71 -18.93
N PRO A 81 8.99 18.61 -19.32
CA PRO A 81 9.62 17.49 -19.99
C PRO A 81 9.89 17.83 -21.45
N THR A 82 11.00 17.33 -21.98
CA THR A 82 11.34 17.43 -23.41
C THR A 82 10.47 16.48 -24.25
N PRO A 83 10.32 16.70 -25.57
CA PRO A 83 9.57 15.78 -26.45
C PRO A 83 10.07 14.33 -26.37
N LYS A 84 11.40 14.14 -26.24
CA LYS A 84 12.01 12.83 -26.08
C LYS A 84 11.61 12.14 -24.76
N GLU A 85 11.52 12.90 -23.67
CA GLU A 85 11.09 12.39 -22.36
C GLU A 85 9.61 12.04 -22.34
N ILE A 86 8.76 12.85 -22.98
CA ILE A 86 7.34 12.55 -23.17
C ILE A 86 7.17 11.26 -23.97
N ALA A 87 7.86 11.14 -25.10
CA ALA A 87 7.81 9.93 -25.93
C ALA A 87 8.28 8.68 -25.17
N LYS A 88 9.30 8.82 -24.31
CA LYS A 88 9.77 7.74 -23.44
C LYS A 88 8.72 7.36 -22.38
N SER A 89 8.11 8.35 -21.71
CA SER A 89 7.09 8.13 -20.69
C SER A 89 5.86 7.40 -21.25
N ARG A 90 5.42 7.74 -22.47
CA ARG A 90 4.31 7.04 -23.15
C ARG A 90 4.54 5.54 -23.35
N LYS A 91 5.81 5.11 -23.44
CA LYS A 91 6.21 3.71 -23.60
C LYS A 91 6.56 3.04 -22.26
N ALA A 92 6.61 3.80 -21.17
CA ALA A 92 6.98 3.28 -19.87
C ALA A 92 5.82 2.48 -19.26
N ASN A 93 6.15 1.47 -18.45
CA ASN A 93 5.17 0.84 -17.59
C ASN A 93 4.92 1.75 -16.37
N HIS A 94 3.70 2.24 -16.25
CA HIS A 94 3.26 3.14 -15.18
C HIS A 94 2.83 2.41 -13.90
N GLY A 95 2.91 1.08 -13.90
CA GLY A 95 2.42 0.21 -12.83
C GLY A 95 0.90 0.04 -12.88
N PRO A 96 0.33 -0.74 -11.94
CA PRO A 96 -1.11 -0.79 -11.75
C PRO A 96 -1.66 0.59 -11.39
N ILE A 97 -2.93 0.84 -11.76
CA ILE A 97 -3.62 2.06 -11.37
C ILE A 97 -3.91 1.95 -9.88
N PRO A 98 -3.41 2.87 -9.04
CA PRO A 98 -3.56 2.79 -7.59
C PRO A 98 -5.03 2.88 -7.21
N SER A 99 -5.49 1.98 -6.35
CA SER A 99 -6.91 1.89 -6.01
C SER A 99 -7.14 1.35 -4.61
N TYR A 100 -8.16 1.91 -3.94
CA TYR A 100 -8.68 1.36 -2.70
C TYR A 100 -9.28 -0.05 -2.88
N ALA A 101 -9.72 -0.39 -4.10
CA ALA A 101 -10.28 -1.70 -4.42
C ALA A 101 -9.27 -2.85 -4.23
N GLU A 102 -7.97 -2.57 -4.30
CA GLU A 102 -6.91 -3.59 -4.11
C GLU A 102 -6.94 -4.20 -2.70
N LEU A 103 -7.47 -3.47 -1.70
CA LEU A 103 -7.65 -3.99 -0.34
C LEU A 103 -8.59 -5.20 -0.30
N ALA A 104 -9.58 -5.26 -1.19
CA ALA A 104 -10.55 -6.34 -1.20
C ALA A 104 -9.93 -7.71 -1.50
N ALA A 105 -8.73 -7.75 -2.09
CA ALA A 105 -8.01 -8.98 -2.41
C ALA A 105 -7.50 -9.71 -1.15
N TRP A 106 -7.27 -8.99 -0.05
CA TRP A 106 -6.61 -9.56 1.12
C TRP A 106 -7.20 -9.14 2.47
N PHE A 107 -7.89 -8.00 2.55
CA PHE A 107 -8.36 -7.46 3.83
C PHE A 107 -9.40 -8.34 4.51
N GLY A 108 -10.08 -9.22 3.77
CA GLY A 108 -11.00 -10.23 4.33
C GLY A 108 -10.32 -11.47 4.92
N SER A 109 -8.99 -11.54 4.91
CA SER A 109 -8.25 -12.68 5.46
C SER A 109 -8.28 -12.70 7.00
N PRO A 110 -7.93 -13.81 7.64
CA PRO A 110 -7.77 -13.86 9.10
C PRO A 110 -6.78 -12.81 9.59
N ALA A 111 -7.18 -12.03 10.60
CA ALA A 111 -6.37 -11.00 11.23
C ALA A 111 -6.62 -10.94 12.74
N THR A 112 -5.64 -10.45 13.49
CA THR A 112 -5.85 -10.04 14.88
C THR A 112 -6.37 -8.60 14.90
N ARG A 113 -7.44 -8.36 15.65
CA ARG A 113 -8.09 -7.04 15.79
C ARG A 113 -7.76 -6.44 17.15
N SER A 114 -7.46 -5.15 17.19
CA SER A 114 -7.31 -4.38 18.43
C SER A 114 -7.88 -2.98 18.28
N GLU A 115 -8.62 -2.52 19.28
CA GLU A 115 -9.05 -1.12 19.37
C GLU A 115 -7.84 -0.20 19.64
N VAL A 116 -7.81 0.96 19.00
CA VAL A 116 -6.79 2.00 19.22
C VAL A 116 -7.48 3.37 19.27
N GLY A 117 -6.85 4.36 19.90
CA GLY A 117 -7.41 5.72 19.98
C GLY A 117 -7.69 6.28 18.59
N GLY A 118 -8.97 6.37 18.19
CA GLY A 118 -9.41 6.88 16.90
C GLY A 118 -9.72 5.82 15.82
N GLY A 119 -9.66 4.52 16.11
CA GLY A 119 -9.96 3.50 15.12
C GLY A 119 -9.72 2.05 15.55
N VAL A 120 -9.68 1.17 14.57
CA VAL A 120 -9.47 -0.27 14.76
C VAL A 120 -8.24 -0.69 13.97
N LEU A 121 -7.28 -1.36 14.62
CA LEU A 121 -6.10 -1.89 13.97
C LEU A 121 -6.26 -3.39 13.69
N TYR A 122 -6.12 -3.78 12.42
CA TYR A 122 -6.05 -5.16 11.98
C TYR A 122 -4.60 -5.54 11.69
N ARG A 123 -4.17 -6.69 12.22
CA ARG A 123 -2.83 -7.26 11.98
C ARG A 123 -2.95 -8.60 11.28
N PHE A 124 -2.39 -8.68 10.08
CA PHE A 124 -2.33 -9.86 9.24
C PHE A 124 -0.92 -10.43 9.32
N ALA A 125 -0.79 -11.66 9.80
CA ALA A 125 0.52 -12.30 9.93
C ALA A 125 1.15 -12.69 8.58
N ARG A 126 0.31 -12.81 7.54
CA ARG A 126 0.69 -13.12 6.16
C ARG A 126 -0.40 -12.62 5.20
N LEU A 127 -0.07 -12.45 3.93
CA LEU A 127 -1.03 -12.16 2.86
C LEU A 127 -1.45 -13.44 2.12
N PRO A 128 -2.64 -13.47 1.47
CA PRO A 128 -3.00 -14.53 0.53
C PRO A 128 -1.99 -14.64 -0.62
N ALA A 129 -1.75 -15.86 -1.10
CA ALA A 129 -0.84 -16.11 -2.20
C ALA A 129 -1.16 -15.23 -3.42
N GLY A 130 -0.11 -14.68 -4.03
CA GLY A 130 -0.19 -13.82 -5.20
C GLY A 130 -0.57 -12.36 -4.95
N THR A 131 -0.83 -11.96 -3.71
CA THR A 131 -1.18 -10.57 -3.35
C THR A 131 0.01 -9.64 -3.48
N PHE A 132 1.20 -10.08 -3.06
CA PHE A 132 2.42 -9.27 -3.05
C PHE A 132 3.54 -9.95 -3.82
N LYS A 133 3.65 -9.61 -5.11
CA LYS A 133 4.64 -10.16 -6.04
C LYS A 133 5.72 -9.14 -6.38
N ILE A 134 6.97 -9.61 -6.42
CA ILE A 134 8.14 -8.79 -6.76
C ILE A 134 8.92 -9.52 -7.84
N GLY A 135 8.81 -9.03 -9.08
CA GLY A 135 9.23 -9.79 -10.25
C GLY A 135 8.47 -11.11 -10.32
N SER A 136 9.19 -12.23 -10.36
CA SER A 136 8.61 -13.57 -10.33
C SER A 136 8.42 -14.15 -8.93
N HIS A 137 8.93 -13.50 -7.88
CA HIS A 137 8.83 -13.99 -6.51
C HIS A 137 7.51 -13.57 -5.86
N ASP A 138 6.84 -14.50 -5.21
CA ASP A 138 5.66 -14.23 -4.37
C ASP A 138 6.09 -14.11 -2.91
N ALA A 139 6.09 -12.88 -2.40
CA ALA A 139 6.46 -12.57 -1.02
C ALA A 139 5.25 -12.57 -0.07
N SER A 140 4.05 -12.96 -0.52
CA SER A 140 2.80 -12.83 0.25
C SER A 140 2.86 -13.58 1.58
N ALA A 141 3.40 -14.80 1.61
CA ALA A 141 3.51 -15.62 2.81
C ALA A 141 4.45 -15.03 3.87
N ASP A 142 5.43 -14.22 3.43
CA ASP A 142 6.47 -13.62 4.26
C ASP A 142 6.22 -12.11 4.51
N THR A 143 5.02 -11.62 4.19
CA THR A 143 4.62 -10.22 4.35
C THR A 143 3.58 -10.06 5.44
N GLN A 144 3.95 -9.35 6.50
CA GLN A 144 3.02 -8.92 7.55
C GLN A 144 2.38 -7.60 7.15
N VAL A 145 1.11 -7.41 7.52
CA VAL A 145 0.37 -6.18 7.24
C VAL A 145 -0.34 -5.68 8.50
N GLU A 146 -0.20 -4.39 8.77
CA GLU A 146 -1.01 -3.67 9.74
C GLU A 146 -1.91 -2.69 8.98
N ALA A 147 -3.21 -2.72 9.26
CA ALA A 147 -4.19 -1.84 8.61
C ALA A 147 -5.02 -1.12 9.66
N LEU A 148 -4.92 0.20 9.69
CA LEU A 148 -5.68 1.07 10.57
C LEU A 148 -6.98 1.49 9.87
N VAL A 149 -8.10 1.12 10.46
CA VAL A 149 -9.44 1.54 10.04
C VAL A 149 -9.87 2.73 10.87
N ASN A 150 -10.16 3.83 10.21
CA ASN A 150 -10.79 4.99 10.83
C ASN A 150 -12.28 4.70 11.01
N THR A 151 -12.77 4.86 12.23
CA THR A 151 -14.19 4.66 12.59
C THR A 151 -14.84 5.92 13.16
N GLY A 152 -14.14 7.06 13.15
CA GLY A 152 -14.62 8.32 13.72
C GLY A 152 -15.63 9.07 12.85
N GLY A 153 -15.70 8.75 11.56
CA GLY A 153 -16.64 9.34 10.60
C GLY A 153 -17.85 8.46 10.28
N ALA A 154 -18.78 8.99 9.47
CA ALA A 154 -19.97 8.26 9.03
C ALA A 154 -19.65 7.01 8.16
N VAL A 155 -18.55 7.07 7.41
CA VAL A 155 -18.08 5.99 6.54
C VAL A 155 -16.75 5.49 7.10
N PRO A 156 -16.70 4.27 7.68
CA PRO A 156 -15.44 3.69 8.09
C PRO A 156 -14.62 3.31 6.87
N PHE A 157 -13.31 3.54 6.93
CA PHE A 157 -12.38 3.21 5.84
C PHE A 157 -11.00 2.88 6.38
N VAL A 158 -10.22 2.11 5.61
CA VAL A 158 -8.80 1.89 5.93
C VAL A 158 -8.05 3.18 5.64
N GLU A 159 -7.54 3.85 6.66
CA GLU A 159 -6.81 5.10 6.55
C GLU A 159 -5.33 4.86 6.24
N ARG A 160 -4.75 3.79 6.81
CA ARG A 160 -3.34 3.45 6.61
C ARG A 160 -3.14 1.94 6.53
N VAL A 161 -2.25 1.53 5.64
CA VAL A 161 -1.74 0.16 5.52
C VAL A 161 -0.22 0.21 5.62
N ARG A 162 0.35 -0.58 6.52
CA ARG A 162 1.78 -0.80 6.62
C ARG A 162 2.08 -2.25 6.32
N MET A 163 2.81 -2.51 5.24
CA MET A 163 3.31 -3.83 4.87
C MET A 163 4.79 -3.92 5.24
N THR A 164 5.21 -5.08 5.74
CA THR A 164 6.61 -5.35 6.06
C THR A 164 6.93 -6.78 5.66
N SER A 165 7.95 -6.94 4.81
CA SER A 165 8.54 -8.22 4.45
C SER A 165 10.01 -8.17 4.82
N ASN A 166 10.42 -8.99 5.80
CA ASN A 166 11.78 -9.00 6.34
C ASN A 166 12.58 -10.25 5.98
N LYS A 167 12.02 -11.10 5.11
CA LYS A 167 12.71 -12.30 4.68
C LYS A 167 13.50 -12.00 3.41
N SER A 168 14.78 -12.33 3.45
CA SER A 168 15.64 -12.12 2.29
C SER A 168 15.28 -13.09 1.17
N PHE A 169 15.20 -12.59 -0.06
CA PHE A 169 15.02 -13.42 -1.25
C PHE A 169 15.81 -12.86 -2.44
N SER A 170 16.18 -13.74 -3.36
CA SER A 170 16.93 -13.38 -4.56
C SER A 170 15.99 -13.06 -5.72
N VAL A 171 16.22 -11.95 -6.40
CA VAL A 171 15.53 -11.58 -7.65
C VAL A 171 16.50 -11.82 -8.81
N MET A 172 16.22 -12.84 -9.62
CA MET A 172 16.91 -13.13 -10.89
C MET A 172 18.46 -13.17 -10.83
N LEU A 173 19.07 -13.89 -9.87
CA LEU A 173 20.54 -14.08 -9.71
C LEU A 173 21.41 -12.81 -9.52
N VAL A 174 20.91 -11.63 -9.84
CA VAL A 174 21.67 -10.35 -9.85
C VAL A 174 21.30 -9.41 -8.71
N ALA A 175 20.21 -9.71 -8.00
CA ALA A 175 19.72 -8.90 -6.90
C ALA A 175 19.31 -9.77 -5.72
N SER A 176 19.59 -9.29 -4.51
CA SER A 176 19.02 -9.82 -3.27
C SER A 176 18.26 -8.71 -2.58
N LEU A 177 17.00 -8.96 -2.24
CA LEU A 177 16.20 -8.08 -1.40
C LEU A 177 16.27 -8.64 0.01
N ARG A 178 16.59 -7.78 0.97
CA ARG A 178 16.69 -8.14 2.40
C ARG A 178 15.42 -7.79 3.15
N SER A 179 14.89 -6.60 2.89
CA SER A 179 13.67 -6.12 3.50
C SER A 179 12.93 -5.14 2.60
N ILE A 180 11.62 -5.11 2.76
CA ILE A 180 10.71 -4.22 2.06
C ILE A 180 9.67 -3.73 3.05
N THR A 181 9.51 -2.42 3.10
CA THR A 181 8.40 -1.78 3.80
C THR A 181 7.58 -0.98 2.81
N VAL A 182 6.27 -0.99 2.99
CA VAL A 182 5.33 -0.14 2.27
C VAL A 182 4.41 0.50 3.29
N ASP A 183 4.31 1.82 3.32
CA ASP A 183 3.29 2.56 4.07
C ASP A 183 2.40 3.26 3.03
N GLN A 184 1.13 2.89 2.98
CA GLN A 184 0.14 3.46 2.09
C GLN A 184 -0.96 4.08 2.90
N ARG A 185 -1.38 5.28 2.51
CA ARG A 185 -2.44 6.04 3.13
C ARG A 185 -3.57 6.26 2.15
N TYR A 186 -4.77 6.34 2.71
CA TYR A 186 -5.98 6.63 1.97
C TYR A 186 -6.74 7.75 2.67
N ARG A 187 -7.61 8.41 1.93
CA ARG A 187 -8.50 9.45 2.46
C ARG A 187 -9.88 9.32 1.86
N LEU A 188 -10.88 9.72 2.64
CA LEU A 188 -12.25 9.88 2.19
C LEU A 188 -12.40 11.23 1.47
N LEU A 189 -12.94 11.23 0.26
CA LEU A 189 -13.33 12.43 -0.46
C LEU A 189 -14.74 12.89 -0.04
N GLY A 190 -15.10 14.13 -0.39
CA GLY A 190 -16.42 14.70 -0.05
C GLY A 190 -17.61 13.99 -0.70
N ASP A 191 -17.37 13.20 -1.76
CA ASP A 191 -18.38 12.35 -2.41
C ASP A 191 -18.53 10.97 -1.73
N GLY A 192 -17.82 10.74 -0.62
CA GLY A 192 -17.84 9.48 0.13
C GLY A 192 -16.96 8.37 -0.46
N ILE A 193 -16.17 8.65 -1.52
CA ILE A 193 -15.26 7.69 -2.12
C ILE A 193 -13.90 7.74 -1.43
N VAL A 194 -13.34 6.58 -1.13
CA VAL A 194 -12.00 6.47 -0.54
C VAL A 194 -10.97 6.35 -1.66
N VAL A 195 -9.95 7.19 -1.63
CA VAL A 195 -8.88 7.23 -2.63
C VAL A 195 -7.50 7.15 -1.99
N PRO A 196 -6.47 6.65 -2.71
CA PRO A 196 -5.08 6.77 -2.27
C PRO A 196 -4.72 8.23 -1.97
N SER A 197 -3.92 8.46 -0.92
CA SER A 197 -3.37 9.79 -0.63
C SER A 197 -1.86 9.80 -0.85
N ASP A 198 -1.14 8.89 -0.20
CA ASP A 198 0.30 8.84 -0.19
C ASP A 198 0.76 7.39 -0.07
N ALA A 199 1.92 7.09 -0.63
CA ALA A 199 2.57 5.81 -0.46
C ALA A 199 4.08 6.02 -0.34
N THR A 200 4.70 5.34 0.60
CA THR A 200 6.15 5.22 0.67
C THR A 200 6.52 3.75 0.59
N SER A 201 7.55 3.43 -0.18
CA SER A 201 8.18 2.12 -0.16
C SER A 201 9.67 2.28 0.07
N ALA A 202 10.22 1.43 0.92
CA ALA A 202 11.66 1.34 1.13
C ALA A 202 12.10 -0.09 0.93
N LEU A 203 13.14 -0.26 0.13
CA LEU A 203 13.76 -1.53 -0.18
C LEU A 203 15.21 -1.47 0.25
N THR A 204 15.66 -2.50 0.95
CA THR A 204 17.08 -2.68 1.27
C THR A 204 17.54 -3.99 0.65
N GLY A 205 18.69 -3.97 -0.01
CA GLY A 205 19.18 -5.14 -0.72
C GLY A 205 20.58 -4.97 -1.28
N ALA A 206 20.98 -5.89 -2.15
CA ALA A 206 22.12 -5.75 -3.02
C ALA A 206 21.68 -5.86 -4.48
N MET A 207 22.20 -4.98 -5.34
CA MET A 207 22.00 -5.00 -6.79
C MET A 207 23.39 -5.10 -7.43
N MET A 208 23.61 -6.09 -8.30
CA MET A 208 24.91 -6.35 -8.92
C MET A 208 26.06 -6.45 -7.89
N GLY A 209 25.81 -7.13 -6.78
CA GLY A 209 26.77 -7.32 -5.68
C GLY A 209 27.02 -6.09 -4.80
N LYS A 210 26.42 -4.93 -5.10
CA LYS A 210 26.56 -3.72 -4.26
C LYS A 210 25.33 -3.54 -3.37
N ALA A 211 25.56 -3.45 -2.07
CA ALA A 211 24.51 -3.11 -1.12
C ALA A 211 23.97 -1.70 -1.40
N GLY A 212 22.67 -1.52 -1.23
CA GLY A 212 22.02 -0.24 -1.42
C GLY A 212 20.60 -0.23 -0.91
N THR A 213 20.06 0.97 -0.82
CA THR A 213 18.67 1.24 -0.51
C THR A 213 18.00 1.91 -1.70
N MET A 214 16.70 1.68 -1.83
CA MET A 214 15.83 2.42 -2.73
C MET A 214 14.59 2.83 -1.96
N GLN A 215 14.29 4.12 -1.97
CA GLN A 215 13.07 4.67 -1.41
C GLN A 215 12.26 5.31 -2.53
N THR A 216 10.98 4.98 -2.58
CA THR A 216 10.02 5.65 -3.45
C THR A 216 8.98 6.31 -2.58
N SER A 217 8.72 7.59 -2.81
CA SER A 217 7.56 8.28 -2.26
C SER A 217 6.62 8.64 -3.39
N THR A 218 5.33 8.44 -3.16
CA THR A 218 4.26 8.75 -4.09
C THR A 218 3.22 9.56 -3.35
N SER A 219 2.76 10.65 -3.94
CA SER A 219 1.57 11.36 -3.46
C SER A 219 0.56 11.52 -4.59
N TYR A 220 -0.71 11.52 -4.21
CA TYR A 220 -1.85 11.62 -5.10
C TYR A 220 -2.70 12.84 -4.74
N SER A 221 -2.89 13.71 -5.72
CA SER A 221 -3.56 14.99 -5.54
C SER A 221 -4.50 15.30 -6.71
N GLU A 222 -5.21 16.43 -6.61
CA GLU A 222 -6.06 16.94 -7.70
C GLU A 222 -7.09 15.92 -8.20
N TYR A 223 -7.65 15.11 -7.29
CA TYR A 223 -8.71 14.17 -7.63
C TYR A 223 -9.91 14.94 -8.19
N ARG A 224 -10.30 14.59 -9.41
CA ARG A 224 -11.52 15.10 -10.06
C ARG A 224 -12.34 13.93 -10.56
N ALA A 225 -13.63 13.94 -10.25
CA ALA A 225 -14.57 12.97 -10.81
C ALA A 225 -14.64 13.15 -12.33
N ILE A 226 -14.63 12.02 -13.05
CA ILE A 226 -14.86 11.98 -14.49
C ILE A 226 -16.34 11.67 -14.67
N ARG A 227 -17.02 12.50 -15.48
CA ARG A 227 -18.43 12.31 -15.84
C ARG A 227 -18.59 11.28 -16.93
#